data_AF-A0A0F8WV63-F1
#
_entry.id   AF-A0A0F8WV63-F1
#
_cell.length_a   1.000
_cell.length_b   1.000
_cell.length_c   1.000
_cell.angle_alpha   90.00
_cell.angle_beta   90.00
_cell.angle_gamma   90.00
#
_symmetry.space_group_name_H-M   'P 1'
#
loop_
_entity.id
_entity.type
_entity.pdbx_description
1 polymer ?
#
loop_
_entity_poly.entity_id
_entity_poly.type
_entity_poly.pdbx_seq_one_letter_code
_entity_poly.pdbx_strand_id
1 'polypeptide(L)'
;MPKYGALGATFLLARIIQACSLIAIIGLTANFIAEIVRYDATPPGVFIGTITVTCIAVMYCIISTILFLDDILPFLACGVMDALILIAVIVVAVTIGKPLSYLQCNEIGTGVGDDSSSSSSSAYTFATHLSSYLGHLTGVVDYQSWVGTSEPVCLEAKSIWGLSIAMCIMFFFTAIGCACLWHQKKAVVDGKGEE
;
A
#
# COMPACT_ATOMS: atom_id res chain seq x y z
N MET A 1 31.78 0.05 -6.47
CA MET A 1 31.09 1.34 -6.22
C MET A 1 29.70 1.25 -6.85
N PRO A 2 28.62 1.72 -6.21
CA PRO A 2 27.28 1.65 -6.81
C PRO A 2 27.28 2.37 -8.17
N LYS A 3 26.75 1.70 -9.20
CA LYS A 3 26.91 2.09 -10.62
C LYS A 3 26.25 3.41 -11.04
N TYR A 4 25.56 4.10 -10.14
CA TYR A 4 25.03 5.45 -10.34
C TYR A 4 25.22 6.33 -9.09
N GLY A 5 26.32 6.09 -8.35
CA GLY A 5 26.63 6.78 -7.10
C GLY A 5 25.52 6.63 -6.05
N ALA A 6 25.30 7.67 -5.26
CA ALA A 6 24.26 7.68 -4.22
C ALA A 6 22.83 7.54 -4.79
N LEU A 7 22.56 8.10 -5.98
CA LEU A 7 21.25 8.05 -6.64
C LEU A 7 20.81 6.64 -7.01
N GLY A 8 21.74 5.81 -7.48
CA GLY A 8 21.44 4.40 -7.75
C GLY A 8 21.16 3.59 -6.48
N ALA A 9 21.90 3.87 -5.40
CA ALA A 9 21.70 3.20 -4.13
C ALA A 9 20.36 3.57 -3.49
N THR A 10 19.96 4.85 -3.55
CA THR A 10 18.66 5.30 -3.04
C THR A 10 17.51 4.74 -3.86
N PHE A 11 17.65 4.61 -5.18
CA PHE A 11 16.64 3.96 -6.03
C PHE A 11 16.42 2.50 -5.62
N LEU A 12 17.50 1.72 -5.47
CA LEU A 12 17.41 0.32 -5.05
C LEU A 12 16.77 0.17 -3.66
N LEU A 13 17.19 1.01 -2.71
CA LEU A 13 16.63 1.00 -1.36
C LEU A 13 15.13 1.35 -1.37
N ALA A 14 14.75 2.37 -2.15
CA ALA A 14 13.36 2.75 -2.31
C ALA A 14 12.52 1.59 -2.89
N ARG A 15 13.02 0.85 -3.88
CA ARG A 15 12.34 -0.32 -4.44
C ARG A 15 12.12 -1.44 -3.43
N ILE A 16 13.12 -1.73 -2.60
CA ILE A 16 13.00 -2.76 -1.56
C ILE A 16 11.93 -2.34 -0.54
N ILE A 17 11.97 -1.09 -0.06
CA ILE A 17 10.99 -0.59 0.91
C ILE A 17 9.58 -0.59 0.29
N GLN A 18 9.45 -0.11 -0.96
CA GLN A 18 8.19 -0.16 -1.71
C GLN A 18 7.64 -1.58 -1.81
N ALA A 19 8.47 -2.57 -2.17
CA ALA A 19 8.05 -3.96 -2.28
C ALA A 19 7.58 -4.52 -0.91
N CYS A 20 8.36 -4.31 0.15
CA CYS A 20 8.00 -4.75 1.50
C CYS A 20 6.68 -4.13 1.99
N SER A 21 6.49 -2.83 1.80
CA SER A 21 5.27 -2.12 2.19
C SER A 21 4.05 -2.57 1.39
N LEU A 22 4.19 -2.83 0.10
CA LEU A 22 3.10 -3.36 -0.72
C LEU A 22 2.71 -4.79 -0.31
N ILE A 23 3.68 -5.65 0.01
CA ILE A 23 3.41 -7.00 0.52
C ILE A 23 2.65 -6.92 1.86
N ALA A 24 3.02 -5.99 2.74
CA ALA A 24 2.29 -5.75 3.98
C ALA A 24 0.83 -5.32 3.72
N ILE A 25 0.59 -4.41 2.76
CA ILE A 25 -0.77 -4.01 2.35
C ILE A 25 -1.57 -5.22 1.82
N ILE A 26 -0.95 -6.07 1.00
CA ILE A 26 -1.58 -7.30 0.49
C ILE A 26 -1.99 -8.21 1.66
N GLY A 27 -1.09 -8.44 2.61
CA GLY A 27 -1.35 -9.30 3.78
C GLY A 27 -2.49 -8.77 4.66
N LEU A 28 -2.48 -7.48 5.00
CA LEU A 28 -3.54 -6.85 5.79
C LEU A 28 -4.89 -6.88 5.06
N THR A 29 -4.89 -6.61 3.75
CA THR A 29 -6.14 -6.62 2.95
C THR A 29 -6.66 -8.03 2.75
N ALA A 30 -5.79 -9.03 2.59
CA ALA A 30 -6.19 -10.43 2.48
C ALA A 30 -6.82 -10.95 3.77
N ASN A 31 -6.35 -10.50 4.94
CA ASN A 31 -6.95 -10.84 6.22
C ASN A 31 -8.41 -10.34 6.31
N PHE A 32 -8.68 -9.10 5.88
CA PHE A 32 -10.06 -8.59 5.79
C PHE A 32 -10.95 -9.43 4.88
N ILE A 33 -10.44 -9.85 3.71
CA ILE A 33 -11.23 -10.68 2.80
C ILE A 33 -11.50 -12.05 3.40
N ALA A 34 -10.50 -12.70 4.00
CA ALA A 34 -10.66 -14.00 4.63
C ALA A 34 -11.71 -13.95 5.74
N GLU A 35 -11.70 -12.89 6.53
CA GLU A 35 -12.65 -12.70 7.61
C GLU A 35 -14.06 -12.40 7.09
N ILE A 36 -14.23 -11.55 6.08
CA ILE A 36 -15.56 -11.28 5.49
C ILE A 36 -16.17 -12.56 4.88
N VAL A 37 -15.36 -13.34 4.16
CA VAL A 37 -15.79 -14.59 3.53
C VAL A 37 -16.15 -15.65 4.57
N ARG A 38 -15.50 -15.64 5.75
CA ARG A 38 -15.80 -16.57 6.84
C ARG A 38 -17.24 -16.46 7.37
N TYR A 39 -17.91 -15.33 7.18
CA TYR A 39 -19.31 -15.12 7.59
C TYR A 39 -20.27 -15.06 6.39
N ASP A 40 -19.95 -15.76 5.29
CA ASP A 40 -20.81 -15.84 4.09
C ASP A 40 -21.18 -14.47 3.48
N ALA A 41 -20.38 -13.45 3.73
CA ALA A 41 -20.55 -12.12 3.18
C ALA A 41 -19.63 -11.89 1.98
N THR A 42 -20.07 -11.03 1.05
CA THR A 42 -19.26 -10.68 -0.12
C THR A 42 -18.36 -9.48 0.17
N PRO A 43 -17.05 -9.55 -0.08
CA PRO A 43 -16.12 -8.46 0.22
C PRO A 43 -16.38 -7.23 -0.67
N PRO A 44 -16.26 -6.00 -0.12
CA PRO A 44 -16.39 -4.78 -0.88
C PRO A 44 -15.39 -4.69 -2.03
N GLY A 45 -15.82 -4.14 -3.17
CA GLY A 45 -14.97 -3.96 -4.36
C GLY A 45 -13.71 -3.12 -4.12
N VAL A 46 -13.69 -2.29 -3.08
CA VAL A 46 -12.52 -1.48 -2.69
C VAL A 46 -11.33 -2.37 -2.28
N PHE A 47 -11.56 -3.45 -1.53
CA PHE A 47 -10.48 -4.36 -1.12
C PHE A 47 -9.96 -5.18 -2.30
N ILE A 48 -10.87 -5.64 -3.17
CA ILE A 48 -10.51 -6.36 -4.40
C ILE A 48 -9.66 -5.46 -5.30
N GLY A 49 -10.10 -4.21 -5.54
CA GLY A 49 -9.36 -3.22 -6.30
C GLY A 49 -7.97 -2.95 -5.71
N THR A 50 -7.89 -2.80 -4.39
CA THR A 50 -6.62 -2.56 -3.69
C THR A 50 -5.64 -3.71 -3.86
N ILE A 51 -6.08 -4.97 -3.71
CA ILE A 51 -5.21 -6.14 -3.91
C ILE A 51 -4.75 -6.22 -5.37
N THR A 52 -5.62 -5.99 -6.35
CA THR A 52 -5.22 -6.06 -7.76
C THR A 52 -4.14 -5.03 -8.11
N VAL A 53 -4.30 -3.77 -7.66
CA VAL A 53 -3.33 -2.70 -7.90
C VAL A 53 -2.01 -2.97 -7.18
N THR A 54 -2.06 -3.41 -5.92
CA THR A 54 -0.85 -3.68 -5.13
C THR A 54 -0.07 -4.89 -5.66
N CYS A 55 -0.74 -5.95 -6.12
CA CYS A 55 -0.08 -7.08 -6.79
C CYS A 55 0.67 -6.65 -8.06
N ILE A 56 0.05 -5.83 -8.91
CA ILE A 56 0.70 -5.30 -10.12
C ILE A 56 1.90 -4.43 -9.74
N ALA A 57 1.75 -3.57 -8.73
CA ALA A 57 2.83 -2.72 -8.25
C ALA A 57 4.02 -3.51 -7.67
N VAL A 58 3.77 -4.60 -6.93
CA VAL A 58 4.85 -5.49 -6.42
C VAL A 58 5.60 -6.14 -7.59
N MET A 59 4.88 -6.72 -8.56
CA MET A 59 5.51 -7.33 -9.73
C MET A 59 6.38 -6.31 -10.48
N TYR A 60 5.88 -5.09 -10.66
CA TYR A 60 6.64 -4.01 -11.25
C TYR A 60 7.89 -3.64 -10.43
N CYS A 61 7.80 -3.52 -9.10
CA CYS A 61 8.94 -3.24 -8.24
C CYS A 61 10.03 -4.32 -8.35
N ILE A 62 9.65 -5.60 -8.44
CA ILE A 62 10.59 -6.72 -8.60
C ILE A 62 11.27 -6.65 -9.98
N ILE A 63 10.49 -6.52 -11.06
CA ILE A 63 11.02 -6.48 -12.43
C ILE A 63 11.97 -5.28 -12.61
N SER A 64 11.55 -4.10 -12.14
CA SER A 64 12.38 -2.88 -12.24
C SER A 64 13.66 -2.97 -11.40
N THR A 65 13.63 -3.69 -10.27
CA THR A 65 14.84 -3.97 -9.47
C THR A 65 15.81 -4.85 -10.24
N ILE A 66 15.34 -5.93 -10.88
CA ILE A 66 16.18 -6.84 -11.69
C ILE A 66 16.80 -6.07 -12.87
N LEU A 67 15.98 -5.34 -13.64
CA LEU A 67 16.45 -4.55 -14.78
C LEU A 67 17.46 -3.46 -14.37
N PHE A 68 17.34 -2.92 -13.15
CA PHE A 68 18.29 -1.96 -12.60
C PHE A 68 19.64 -2.62 -12.25
N LEU A 69 19.61 -3.83 -11.68
CA LEU A 69 20.83 -4.60 -11.39
C LEU A 69 21.56 -5.01 -12.67
N ASP A 70 20.80 -5.32 -13.72
CA ASP A 70 21.33 -5.68 -15.05
C ASP A 70 21.73 -4.46 -15.90
N ASP A 71 21.58 -3.22 -15.39
CA ASP A 71 22.00 -1.96 -16.05
C ASP A 71 21.31 -1.66 -17.41
N ILE A 72 20.24 -2.39 -17.71
CA ILE A 72 19.45 -2.26 -18.95
C ILE A 72 18.19 -1.42 -18.78
N LEU A 73 17.94 -0.90 -17.57
CA LEU A 73 16.73 -0.16 -17.25
C LEU A 73 16.62 1.15 -18.07
N PRO A 74 15.57 1.33 -18.88
CA PRO A 74 15.28 2.62 -19.49
C PRO A 74 14.70 3.58 -18.45
N PHE A 75 15.53 4.46 -17.88
CA PHE A 75 15.14 5.36 -16.78
C PHE A 75 13.90 6.22 -17.09
N LEU A 76 13.74 6.70 -18.34
CA LEU A 76 12.56 7.48 -18.72
C LEU A 76 11.27 6.65 -18.64
N ALA A 77 11.26 5.45 -19.22
CA ALA A 77 10.10 4.57 -19.17
C ALA A 77 9.80 4.11 -17.73
N CYS A 78 10.84 3.86 -16.93
CA CYS A 78 10.69 3.55 -15.51
C CYS A 78 10.02 4.70 -14.74
N GLY A 79 10.45 5.94 -14.96
CA GLY A 79 9.86 7.13 -14.33
C GLY A 79 8.39 7.35 -14.72
N VAL A 80 8.04 7.11 -15.99
CA VAL A 80 6.64 7.17 -16.45
C VAL A 80 5.80 6.09 -15.76
N MET A 81 6.29 4.86 -15.68
CA MET A 81 5.59 3.77 -14.99
C MET A 81 5.42 4.05 -13.49
N ASP A 82 6.43 4.61 -12.84
CA ASP A 82 6.34 5.06 -11.44
C ASP A 82 5.26 6.13 -11.25
N ALA A 83 5.14 7.08 -12.19
CA ALA A 83 4.08 8.09 -12.15
C ALA A 83 2.67 7.49 -12.37
N LEU A 84 2.54 6.50 -13.25
CA LEU A 84 1.26 5.80 -13.46
C LEU A 84 0.84 5.01 -12.21
N ILE A 85 1.80 4.31 -11.58
CA ILE A 85 1.55 3.57 -10.33
C ILE A 85 1.25 4.54 -9.19
N LEU A 86 1.94 5.68 -9.10
CA LEU A 86 1.63 6.76 -8.16
C LEU A 86 0.17 7.20 -8.28
N ILE A 87 -0.32 7.45 -9.49
CA ILE A 87 -1.72 7.83 -9.72
C ILE A 87 -2.66 6.72 -9.24
N ALA A 88 -2.36 5.46 -9.55
CA ALA A 88 -3.15 4.31 -9.09
C ALA A 88 -3.20 4.21 -7.56
N VAL A 89 -2.06 4.38 -6.87
CA VAL A 89 -2.00 4.33 -5.40
C VAL A 89 -2.70 5.54 -4.77
N ILE A 90 -2.68 6.73 -5.42
CA ILE A 90 -3.47 7.89 -4.97
C ILE A 90 -4.97 7.57 -5.01
N VAL A 91 -5.46 6.94 -6.08
CA VAL A 91 -6.88 6.54 -6.16
C VAL A 91 -7.22 5.58 -5.02
N VAL A 92 -6.37 4.58 -4.77
CA VAL A 92 -6.54 3.66 -3.64
C VAL A 92 -6.56 4.42 -2.30
N ALA A 93 -5.60 5.31 -2.07
CA ALA A 93 -5.50 6.09 -0.84
C ALA A 93 -6.72 6.99 -0.60
N VAL A 94 -7.28 7.60 -1.65
CA VAL A 94 -8.49 8.44 -1.56
C VAL A 94 -9.74 7.58 -1.32
N THR A 95 -9.87 6.43 -1.99
CA THR A 95 -11.04 5.54 -1.81
C THR A 95 -11.10 4.93 -0.42
N ILE A 96 -9.97 4.48 0.12
CA ILE A 96 -9.85 3.95 1.49
C ILE A 96 -9.94 5.08 2.53
N GLY A 97 -9.36 6.24 2.24
CA GLY A 97 -9.24 7.34 3.21
C GLY A 97 -10.53 8.10 3.51
N LYS A 98 -11.49 8.15 2.58
CA LYS A 98 -12.74 8.93 2.75
C LYS A 98 -13.49 8.67 4.06
N PRO A 99 -13.83 7.43 4.44
CA PRO A 99 -14.50 7.17 5.71
C PRO A 99 -13.55 7.25 6.93
N LEU A 100 -12.26 6.97 6.73
CA LEU A 100 -11.27 6.91 7.83
C LEU A 100 -10.81 8.28 8.33
N SER A 101 -10.86 9.31 7.47
CA SER A 101 -10.44 10.66 7.82
C SER A 101 -11.27 11.28 8.94
N TYR A 102 -12.50 10.79 9.14
CA TYR A 102 -13.45 11.31 10.13
C TYR A 102 -13.70 10.34 11.30
N LEU A 103 -13.15 9.13 11.25
CA LEU A 103 -13.37 8.11 12.27
C LEU A 103 -12.34 8.18 13.40
N GLN A 104 -12.83 8.32 14.63
CA GLN A 104 -12.05 8.16 15.86
C GLN A 104 -12.14 6.69 16.29
N CYS A 105 -11.12 5.88 16.00
CA CYS A 105 -11.14 4.44 16.31
C CYS A 105 -11.31 4.16 17.82
N ASN A 106 -10.88 5.08 18.68
CA ASN A 106 -10.94 4.97 20.14
C ASN A 106 -12.36 5.13 20.72
N GLU A 107 -13.33 5.60 19.92
CA GLU A 107 -14.73 5.77 20.35
C GLU A 107 -15.63 4.61 19.92
N ILE A 108 -15.13 3.72 19.06
CA ILE A 108 -15.88 2.56 18.56
C ILE A 108 -16.01 1.44 19.63
N GLY A 109 -15.28 1.55 20.75
CA GLY A 109 -15.33 0.62 21.89
C GLY A 109 -16.01 1.15 23.17
N THR A 110 -16.28 2.46 23.31
CA THR A 110 -16.82 3.02 24.56
C THR A 110 -18.31 2.76 24.79
N GLY A 111 -19.01 2.15 23.82
CA GLY A 111 -20.40 1.69 23.96
C GLY A 111 -20.57 0.24 24.44
N VAL A 112 -19.51 -0.58 24.45
CA VAL A 112 -19.57 -1.97 24.88
C VAL A 112 -18.31 -2.35 25.66
N GLY A 113 -18.32 -2.04 26.96
CA GLY A 113 -17.63 -2.82 27.99
C GLY A 113 -16.10 -2.84 27.97
N ASP A 114 -15.53 -1.87 28.68
CA ASP A 114 -14.42 -2.00 29.63
C ASP A 114 -13.00 -2.44 29.19
N ASP A 115 -12.07 -1.79 29.86
CA ASP A 115 -10.66 -2.13 30.06
C ASP A 115 -9.63 -1.98 28.92
N SER A 116 -9.11 -0.75 28.89
CA SER A 116 -7.68 -0.43 29.01
C SER A 116 -6.64 -1.53 28.75
N SER A 117 -5.80 -1.27 27.74
CA SER A 117 -4.37 -1.62 27.72
C SER A 117 -4.00 -3.07 28.04
N SER A 118 -3.96 -3.93 27.02
CA SER A 118 -2.99 -5.02 27.02
C SER A 118 -2.61 -5.47 25.62
N SER A 119 -1.30 -5.56 25.40
CA SER A 119 -0.62 -6.05 24.20
C SER A 119 -0.85 -7.55 24.00
N SER A 120 -2.09 -7.96 23.74
CA SER A 120 -2.48 -9.35 23.45
C SER A 120 -2.98 -9.43 22.02
N SER A 121 -2.01 -9.49 21.09
CA SER A 121 -2.11 -9.87 19.68
C SER A 121 -3.48 -9.67 19.02
N SER A 122 -3.52 -8.56 18.30
CA SER A 122 -4.66 -7.93 17.65
C SER A 122 -5.57 -8.88 16.86
N ALA A 123 -5.07 -10.00 16.36
CA ALA A 123 -5.83 -10.94 15.53
C ALA A 123 -6.94 -11.69 16.29
N TYR A 124 -6.76 -12.04 17.56
CA TYR A 124 -7.74 -12.87 18.30
C TYR A 124 -8.90 -12.04 18.84
N THR A 125 -8.60 -10.87 19.41
CA THR A 125 -9.59 -9.92 19.93
C THR A 125 -10.39 -9.30 18.78
N PHE A 126 -9.76 -9.16 17.60
CA PHE A 126 -10.42 -8.84 16.34
C PHE A 126 -11.44 -9.90 15.94
N ALA A 127 -11.05 -11.19 15.90
CA ALA A 127 -11.94 -12.27 15.49
C ALA A 127 -13.19 -12.41 16.40
N THR A 128 -13.04 -12.24 17.72
CA THR A 128 -14.15 -12.44 18.68
C THR A 128 -15.20 -11.33 18.66
N HIS A 129 -14.80 -10.05 18.61
CA HIS A 129 -15.76 -8.94 18.51
C HIS A 129 -16.44 -8.89 17.16
N LEU A 130 -15.73 -9.31 16.11
CA LEU A 130 -16.25 -9.34 14.76
C LEU A 130 -17.27 -10.48 14.57
N SER A 131 -17.06 -11.63 15.23
CA SER A 131 -18.01 -12.75 15.25
C SER A 131 -19.41 -12.36 15.74
N SER A 132 -19.52 -11.45 16.72
CA SER A 132 -20.83 -11.08 17.27
C SER A 132 -21.62 -10.12 16.36
N TYR A 133 -20.92 -9.21 15.68
CA TYR A 133 -21.54 -8.26 14.74
C TYR A 133 -21.89 -8.91 13.40
N LEU A 134 -21.01 -9.76 12.87
CA LEU A 134 -21.26 -10.44 11.60
C LEU A 134 -22.32 -11.53 11.67
N GLY A 135 -22.59 -12.08 12.86
CA GLY A 135 -23.74 -12.96 13.08
C GLY A 135 -25.09 -12.32 12.73
N HIS A 136 -25.14 -10.99 12.53
CA HIS A 136 -26.33 -10.24 12.13
C HIS A 136 -26.32 -9.75 10.67
N LEU A 137 -25.23 -9.94 9.91
CA LEU A 137 -25.08 -9.41 8.55
C LEU A 137 -25.22 -10.54 7.52
N THR A 138 -26.39 -10.64 6.89
CA THR A 138 -26.61 -11.52 5.73
C THR A 138 -26.70 -10.66 4.47
N GLY A 139 -25.60 -10.50 3.72
CA GLY A 139 -25.61 -9.72 2.46
C GLY A 139 -24.30 -9.08 2.03
N VAL A 140 -24.38 -8.11 1.12
CA VAL A 140 -23.25 -7.32 0.63
C VAL A 140 -22.80 -6.35 1.72
N VAL A 141 -21.53 -6.44 2.13
CA VAL A 141 -20.97 -5.58 3.18
C VAL A 141 -20.46 -4.28 2.56
N ASP A 142 -21.01 -3.15 3.02
CA ASP A 142 -20.50 -1.83 2.66
C ASP A 142 -19.20 -1.51 3.41
N TYR A 143 -18.20 -1.05 2.66
CA TYR A 143 -16.88 -0.71 3.20
C TYR A 143 -16.94 0.28 4.37
N GLN A 144 -17.81 1.30 4.28
CA GLN A 144 -17.96 2.32 5.32
C GLN A 144 -18.55 1.76 6.63
N SER A 145 -19.49 0.82 6.55
CA SER A 145 -20.05 0.16 7.73
C SER A 145 -19.04 -0.81 8.34
N TRP A 146 -18.27 -1.50 7.50
CA TRP A 146 -17.25 -2.46 7.92
C TRP A 146 -16.14 -1.81 8.75
N VAL A 147 -15.56 -0.72 8.25
CA VAL A 147 -14.42 -0.07 8.94
C VAL A 147 -14.77 0.54 10.30
N GLY A 148 -16.05 0.77 10.58
CA GLY A 148 -16.57 1.24 11.86
C GLY A 148 -17.11 0.14 12.78
N THR A 149 -17.02 -1.14 12.38
CA THR A 149 -17.64 -2.25 13.13
C THR A 149 -16.91 -2.56 14.44
N SER A 150 -15.59 -2.38 14.49
CA SER A 150 -14.82 -2.56 15.71
C SER A 150 -13.53 -1.73 15.70
N GLU A 151 -13.02 -1.41 16.89
CA GLU A 151 -11.75 -0.70 17.06
C GLU A 151 -10.58 -1.36 16.29
N PRO A 152 -10.35 -2.69 16.37
CA PRO A 152 -9.23 -3.30 15.67
C PRO A 152 -9.39 -3.26 14.14
N VAL A 153 -10.61 -3.39 13.58
CA VAL A 153 -10.85 -3.21 12.13
C VAL A 153 -10.51 -1.78 11.70
N CYS A 154 -10.91 -0.79 12.50
CA CYS A 154 -10.62 0.62 12.25
C CYS A 154 -9.11 0.90 12.25
N LEU A 155 -8.37 0.37 13.23
CA LEU A 155 -6.92 0.53 13.34
C LEU A 155 -6.15 -0.16 12.20
N GLU A 156 -6.56 -1.36 11.80
CA GLU A 156 -5.97 -2.07 10.65
C GLU A 156 -6.24 -1.31 9.34
N ALA A 157 -7.46 -0.84 9.12
CA ALA A 157 -7.81 -0.06 7.93
C ALA A 157 -7.05 1.28 7.89
N LYS A 158 -6.88 1.94 9.04
CA LYS A 158 -6.07 3.17 9.17
C LYS A 158 -4.60 2.91 8.88
N SER A 159 -4.09 1.75 9.25
CA SER A 159 -2.71 1.33 8.94
C SER A 159 -2.52 1.12 7.44
N ILE A 160 -3.46 0.45 6.76
CA ILE A 160 -3.45 0.28 5.29
C ILE A 160 -3.48 1.64 4.59
N TRP A 161 -4.34 2.56 5.06
CA TRP A 161 -4.40 3.92 4.53
C TRP A 161 -3.08 4.68 4.72
N GLY A 162 -2.48 4.64 5.92
CA GLY A 162 -1.19 5.27 6.18
C GLY A 162 -0.07 4.71 5.31
N LEU A 163 -0.01 3.39 5.14
CA LEU A 163 0.93 2.74 4.23
C LEU A 163 0.71 3.17 2.77
N SER A 164 -0.54 3.32 2.33
CA SER A 164 -0.84 3.80 0.98
C SER A 164 -0.31 5.23 0.71
N ILE A 165 -0.42 6.13 1.70
CA ILE A 165 0.15 7.50 1.60
C ILE A 165 1.67 7.45 1.53
N ALA A 166 2.31 6.62 2.38
CA ALA A 166 3.76 6.46 2.36
C ALA A 166 4.24 5.93 0.99
N MET A 167 3.49 5.01 0.38
CA MET A 167 3.79 4.49 -0.96
C MET A 167 3.68 5.58 -2.03
N CYS A 168 2.70 6.48 -1.96
CA CYS A 168 2.62 7.63 -2.87
C CYS A 168 3.90 8.49 -2.80
N ILE A 169 4.36 8.81 -1.60
CA ILE A 169 5.57 9.61 -1.41
C ILE A 169 6.78 8.89 -2.01
N MET A 170 6.93 7.59 -1.74
CA MET A 170 8.04 6.81 -2.26
C MET A 170 8.04 6.72 -3.79
N PHE A 171 6.89 6.47 -4.43
CA PHE A 171 6.79 6.42 -5.90
C PHE A 171 7.07 7.78 -6.56
N PHE A 172 6.68 8.87 -5.89
CA PHE A 172 7.05 10.21 -6.34
C PHE A 172 8.57 10.43 -6.30
N PHE A 173 9.23 10.04 -5.20
CA PHE A 173 10.68 10.11 -5.09
C PHE A 173 11.38 9.24 -6.15
N THR A 174 10.90 8.03 -6.43
CA THR A 174 11.51 7.18 -7.47
C THR A 174 11.28 7.73 -8.87
N ALA A 175 10.12 8.31 -9.17
CA ALA A 175 9.85 8.98 -10.44
C ALA A 175 10.84 10.15 -10.69
N ILE A 176 11.06 11.01 -9.68
CA ILE A 176 12.05 12.09 -9.75
C ILE A 176 13.46 11.53 -9.88
N GLY A 177 13.80 10.50 -9.09
CA GLY A 177 15.11 9.83 -9.15
C GLY A 177 15.40 9.30 -10.56
N CYS A 178 14.42 8.67 -11.20
CA CYS A 178 14.51 8.21 -12.59
C CYS A 178 14.69 9.38 -13.58
N ALA A 179 14.00 10.49 -13.40
CA ALA A 179 14.18 11.68 -14.24
C ALA A 179 15.61 12.26 -14.11
N CYS A 180 16.13 12.36 -12.89
CA CYS A 180 17.50 12.81 -12.63
C CYS A 180 18.55 11.87 -13.25
N LEU A 181 18.37 10.55 -13.09
CA LEU A 181 19.25 9.54 -13.69
C LEU A 181 19.20 9.57 -15.22
N TRP A 182 18.01 9.81 -15.79
CA TRP A 182 17.85 10.00 -17.23
C TRP A 182 18.61 11.23 -17.72
N HIS A 183 18.47 12.38 -17.05
CA HIS A 183 19.20 13.59 -17.39
C HIS A 183 20.72 13.40 -17.31
N GLN A 184 21.22 12.73 -16.27
CA GLN A 184 22.65 12.41 -16.15
C GLN A 184 23.13 11.48 -17.28
N LYS A 185 22.38 10.41 -17.57
CA LYS A 185 22.71 9.48 -18.66
C LYS A 185 22.74 10.20 -20.01
N LYS A 186 21.78 11.10 -20.26
CA LYS A 186 21.74 11.89 -21.49
C LYS A 186 22.93 12.85 -21.60
N ALA A 187 23.26 13.58 -20.52
CA ALA A 187 24.39 14.52 -20.52
C ALA A 187 25.74 13.82 -20.80
N VAL A 188 25.93 12.60 -20.29
CA VAL A 188 27.14 11.79 -20.57
C VAL A 188 27.20 11.33 -22.03
N VAL A 189 26.05 11.01 -22.64
CA VAL A 189 25.99 10.60 -24.05
C VAL A 189 26.26 11.79 -24.97
N ASP A 190 25.63 12.93 -24.70
CA ASP A 190 25.80 14.14 -25.51
C ASP A 190 27.26 14.66 -25.45
N GLY A 191 27.90 14.63 -24.27
CA GLY A 191 29.31 15.02 -24.12
C GLY A 191 30.33 14.06 -24.73
N LYS A 192 29.96 12.81 -25.04
CA LYS A 192 30.81 11.85 -25.76
C LYS A 192 30.70 11.95 -27.28
N GLY A 193 29.75 12.75 -27.79
CA GLY A 193 29.54 12.96 -29.22
C GLY A 193 30.34 14.13 -29.81
N GLU A 194 31.05 14.89 -28.96
CA GLU A 194 31.86 16.05 -29.35
C GLU A 194 33.39 15.78 -29.34
N GLU A 195 33.82 14.55 -29.05
CA GLU A 195 35.24 14.10 -29.11
C GLU A 195 35.57 13.33 -30.40
#